data_AF-A0A6P7JHY2-F1
#
_entry.id   AF-A0A6P7JHY2-F1
#
_cell.length_a   1.000
_cell.length_b   1.000
_cell.length_c   1.000
_cell.angle_alpha   90.00
_cell.angle_beta   90.00
_cell.angle_gamma   90.00
#
_symmetry.space_group_name_H-M   'P 1'
#
loop_
_entity.id
_entity.type
_entity.pdbx_description
1 polymer ?
#
loop_
_entity_poly.entity_id
_entity_poly.type
_entity_poly.pdbx_seq_one_letter_code
_entity_poly.pdbx_strand_id
1 'polypeptide(L)'
;MIHVKRFQGIPMSKSMRSLCKEEDYAFLGMSESKREGPEATASLEDDWRHKKEERVRWQLEREQQEKDRQRELEERKKEKEEQWRAHVAELTSTQEKTLQDRLTRLRRFREFQRKVLEEEGMIAGLTVDQLLTRM
;
A
#
# COMPACT_ATOMS: atom_id res chain seq x y z
N MET A 1 -0.10 10.20 64.29
CA MET A 1 0.24 11.62 64.64
C MET A 1 1.74 11.93 64.69
N ILE A 2 2.64 10.96 64.44
CA ILE A 2 4.09 11.17 64.56
C ILE A 2 4.62 12.06 63.41
N HIS A 3 4.03 11.97 62.21
CA HIS A 3 4.43 12.76 61.05
C HIS A 3 4.07 14.25 61.16
N VAL A 4 2.96 14.59 61.83
CA VAL A 4 2.57 15.99 62.08
C VAL A 4 3.62 16.70 62.94
N LYS A 5 4.22 15.99 63.91
CA LYS A 5 5.34 16.49 64.71
C LYS A 5 6.64 16.61 63.88
N ARG A 6 6.89 15.69 62.95
CA ARG A 6 8.09 15.69 62.09
C ARG A 6 8.11 16.84 61.09
N PHE A 7 6.94 17.29 60.62
CA PHE A 7 6.80 18.36 59.62
C PHE A 7 6.37 19.71 60.20
N GLN A 8 6.33 19.86 61.54
CA GLN A 8 5.90 21.08 62.21
C GLN A 8 6.78 22.31 61.89
N GLY A 9 8.06 22.09 61.56
CA GLY A 9 9.03 23.15 61.22
C GLY A 9 9.12 23.50 59.73
N ILE A 10 8.39 22.82 58.84
CA ILE A 10 8.43 23.10 57.40
C ILE A 10 7.21 23.97 57.04
N PRO A 11 7.40 25.23 56.59
CA PRO A 11 6.30 26.10 56.22
C PRO A 11 5.61 25.55 54.96
N MET A 12 4.44 24.95 55.14
CA MET A 12 3.55 24.51 54.07
C MET A 12 2.30 25.38 54.04
N SER A 13 1.70 25.55 52.86
CA SER A 13 0.40 26.20 52.72
C SER A 13 -0.68 25.42 53.50
N LYS A 14 -1.70 26.14 54.00
CA LYS A 14 -2.78 25.52 54.80
C LYS A 14 -3.51 24.40 54.05
N SER A 15 -3.66 24.54 52.72
CA SER A 15 -4.28 23.52 51.86
C SER A 15 -3.41 22.29 51.65
N MET A 16 -2.09 22.42 51.66
CA MET A 16 -1.19 21.27 51.55
C MET A 16 -1.11 20.47 52.86
N ARG A 17 -1.26 21.14 54.01
CA ARG A 17 -1.26 20.45 55.31
C ARG A 17 -2.38 19.42 55.44
N SER A 18 -3.53 19.63 54.77
CA SER A 18 -4.63 18.66 54.74
C SER A 18 -4.45 17.51 53.75
N LEU A 19 -3.55 17.66 52.77
CA LEU A 19 -3.21 16.61 51.81
C LEU A 19 -2.12 15.66 52.33
N CYS A 20 -1.35 16.07 53.33
CA CYS A 20 -0.31 15.24 53.92
C CYS A 20 -0.86 14.32 55.03
N LYS A 21 -1.77 13.41 54.69
CA LYS A 21 -2.29 12.41 55.65
C LYS A 21 -1.35 11.21 55.75
N GLU A 22 -1.24 10.64 56.94
CA GLU A 22 -0.42 9.47 57.25
C GLU A 22 -0.81 8.25 56.39
N GLU A 23 -2.08 8.17 56.01
CA GLU A 23 -2.68 7.16 55.12
C GLU A 23 -2.14 7.23 53.69
N ASP A 24 -1.98 8.44 53.14
CA ASP A 24 -1.53 8.66 51.76
C ASP A 24 -0.05 8.31 51.58
N TYR A 25 0.73 8.23 52.66
CA TYR A 25 2.15 7.87 52.66
C TYR A 25 2.43 6.50 53.26
N ALA A 26 1.40 5.68 53.51
CA ALA A 26 1.58 4.32 54.05
C ALA A 26 2.53 3.47 53.19
N PHE A 27 2.55 3.69 51.87
CA PHE A 27 3.45 3.01 50.94
C PHE A 27 4.94 3.38 51.14
N LEU A 28 5.24 4.55 51.69
CA LEU A 28 6.62 4.97 52.02
C LEU A 28 7.11 4.34 53.33
N GLY A 29 6.20 4.01 54.25
CA GLY A 29 6.51 3.38 55.54
C GLY A 29 6.95 1.92 55.44
N MET A 30 6.73 1.25 54.30
CA MET A 30 7.18 -0.13 54.07
C MET A 30 8.64 -0.25 53.63
N SER A 31 9.35 0.87 53.47
CA SER A 31 10.74 0.89 53.01
C SER A 31 11.77 0.48 54.09
N GLU A 32 11.40 0.44 55.37
CA GLU A 32 12.31 0.03 56.45
C GLU A 32 12.29 -1.47 56.77
N SER A 33 11.30 -2.25 56.33
CA SER A 33 11.15 -3.65 56.75
C SER A 33 11.60 -4.72 55.73
N LYS A 34 11.99 -4.34 54.51
CA LYS A 34 12.63 -5.25 53.55
C LYS A 34 13.81 -4.57 52.86
N ARG A 35 14.94 -4.54 53.54
CA ARG A 35 16.23 -4.51 52.83
C ARG A 35 16.42 -5.90 52.22
N GLU A 36 15.86 -6.08 51.03
CA GLU A 36 16.22 -7.19 50.15
C GLU A 36 17.75 -7.18 49.99
N GLY A 37 18.40 -8.31 50.26
CA GLY A 37 19.85 -8.42 50.21
C GLY A 37 20.40 -8.17 48.80
N PRO A 38 21.71 -7.94 48.64
CA PRO A 38 22.35 -7.62 47.36
C PRO A 38 22.05 -8.65 46.24
N GLU A 39 21.78 -9.91 46.60
CA GLU A 39 21.36 -10.97 45.66
C GLU A 39 19.95 -10.77 45.09
N ALA A 40 19.00 -10.28 45.89
CA ALA A 40 17.63 -10.03 45.45
C ALA A 40 17.56 -8.80 44.53
N THR A 41 18.39 -7.78 44.80
CA THR A 41 18.54 -6.63 43.89
C THR A 41 19.23 -7.01 42.57
N ALA A 42 20.22 -7.92 42.62
CA ALA A 42 20.89 -8.41 41.41
C ALA A 42 19.94 -9.24 40.54
N SER A 43 19.15 -10.14 41.14
CA SER A 43 18.13 -10.91 40.44
C SER A 43 17.06 -10.01 39.79
N LEU A 44 16.69 -8.91 40.45
CA LEU A 44 15.70 -7.97 39.93
C LEU A 44 16.27 -7.13 38.77
N GLU A 45 17.55 -6.77 38.80
CA GLU A 45 18.24 -6.11 37.67
C GLU A 45 18.35 -7.04 36.46
N ASP A 46 18.69 -8.31 36.65
CA ASP A 46 18.79 -9.30 35.57
C ASP A 46 17.44 -9.56 34.90
N ASP A 47 16.37 -9.68 35.68
CA ASP A 47 14.99 -9.76 35.18
C ASP A 47 14.60 -8.52 34.36
N TRP A 48 15.02 -7.34 34.81
CA TRP A 48 14.79 -6.08 34.10
C TRP A 48 15.55 -6.02 32.77
N ARG A 49 16.79 -6.49 32.73
CA ARG A 49 17.60 -6.59 31.51
C ARG A 49 16.97 -7.58 30.53
N HIS A 50 16.59 -8.76 30.99
CA HIS A 50 15.95 -9.77 30.15
C HIS A 50 14.64 -9.25 29.53
N LYS A 51 13.77 -8.62 30.33
CA LYS A 51 12.52 -8.00 29.82
C LYS A 51 12.77 -6.86 28.85
N LYS A 52 13.90 -6.14 28.97
CA LYS A 52 14.27 -5.08 28.03
C LYS A 52 14.73 -5.68 26.70
N GLU A 53 15.56 -6.71 26.75
CA GLU A 53 16.04 -7.43 25.56
C GLU A 53 14.90 -8.13 24.82
N GLU A 54 13.96 -8.75 25.53
CA GLU A 54 12.73 -9.26 24.94
C GLU A 54 11.96 -8.18 24.19
N ARG A 55 11.71 -7.02 24.83
CA ARG A 55 11.00 -5.92 24.17
C ARG A 55 11.68 -5.44 22.88
N VAL A 56 13.01 -5.37 22.88
CA VAL A 56 13.78 -5.04 21.67
C VAL A 56 13.60 -6.11 20.59
N ARG A 57 13.66 -7.41 20.95
CA ARG A 57 13.40 -8.52 20.02
C ARG A 57 12.00 -8.44 19.40
N TRP A 58 10.97 -8.22 20.22
CA TRP A 58 9.59 -8.06 19.77
C TRP A 58 9.41 -6.86 18.83
N GLN A 59 10.10 -5.75 19.09
CA GLN A 59 10.06 -4.58 18.21
C GLN A 59 10.69 -4.87 16.86
N LEU A 60 11.87 -5.50 16.86
CA LEU A 60 12.58 -5.87 15.63
C LEU A 60 11.77 -6.87 14.80
N GLU A 61 11.17 -7.87 15.44
CA GLU A 61 10.34 -8.85 14.76
C GLU A 61 9.11 -8.20 14.11
N ARG A 62 8.44 -7.27 14.81
CA ARG A 62 7.30 -6.53 14.23
C ARG A 62 7.74 -5.64 13.06
N GLU A 63 8.86 -4.95 13.19
CA GLU A 63 9.39 -4.12 12.10
C GLU A 63 9.73 -4.97 10.87
N GLN A 64 10.30 -6.16 11.08
CA GLN A 64 10.59 -7.09 10.00
C GLN A 64 9.31 -7.60 9.34
N GLN A 65 8.30 -8.00 10.12
CA GLN A 65 7.00 -8.42 9.59
C GLN A 65 6.30 -7.31 8.81
N GLU A 66 6.38 -6.05 9.28
CA GLU A 66 5.83 -4.91 8.54
C GLU A 66 6.56 -4.66 7.22
N LYS A 67 7.90 -4.76 7.22
CA LYS A 67 8.69 -4.66 5.98
C LYS A 67 8.33 -5.75 4.99
N ASP A 68 8.18 -6.99 5.45
CA ASP A 68 7.84 -8.11 4.58
C ASP A 68 6.41 -7.95 4.03
N ARG A 69 5.45 -7.54 4.86
CA ARG A 69 4.09 -7.18 4.39
C ARG A 69 4.11 -6.06 3.35
N GLN A 70 4.93 -5.03 3.54
CA GLN A 70 5.06 -3.94 2.56
C GLN A 70 5.61 -4.44 1.24
N ARG A 71 6.65 -5.29 1.26
CA ARG A 71 7.21 -5.91 0.06
C ARG A 71 6.16 -6.75 -0.69
N GLU A 72 5.42 -7.60 0.00
CA GLU A 72 4.35 -8.40 -0.61
C GLU A 72 3.28 -7.52 -1.26
N LEU A 73 2.91 -6.40 -0.62
CA LEU A 73 1.95 -5.46 -1.20
C LEU A 73 2.50 -4.75 -2.44
N GLU A 74 3.77 -4.40 -2.46
CA GLU A 74 4.44 -3.81 -3.62
C GLU A 74 4.53 -4.81 -4.78
N GLU A 75 4.90 -6.06 -4.51
CA GLU A 75 4.94 -7.10 -5.53
C GLU A 75 3.55 -7.35 -6.14
N ARG A 76 2.52 -7.51 -5.31
CA ARG A 76 1.14 -7.66 -5.79
C ARG A 76 0.66 -6.45 -6.60
N LYS A 77 1.11 -5.24 -6.26
CA LYS A 77 0.79 -4.04 -7.05
C LYS A 77 1.48 -4.10 -8.42
N LYS A 78 2.77 -4.45 -8.45
CA LYS A 78 3.53 -4.60 -9.71
C LYS A 78 2.91 -5.67 -10.61
N GLU A 79 2.58 -6.84 -10.07
CA GLU A 79 1.93 -7.92 -10.81
C GLU A 79 0.61 -7.45 -11.43
N LYS A 80 -0.24 -6.73 -10.67
CA LYS A 80 -1.49 -6.18 -11.20
C LYS A 80 -1.27 -5.12 -12.26
N GLU A 81 -0.25 -4.28 -12.09
CA GLU A 81 0.11 -3.27 -13.07
C GLU A 81 0.59 -3.90 -14.38
N GLU A 82 1.41 -4.95 -14.29
CA GLU A 82 1.86 -5.74 -15.44
C GLU A 82 0.71 -6.45 -16.14
N GLN A 83 -0.19 -7.09 -15.39
CA GLN A 83 -1.42 -7.69 -15.92
C GLN A 83 -2.29 -6.66 -16.62
N TRP A 84 -2.46 -5.47 -16.02
CA TRP A 84 -3.22 -4.39 -16.64
C TRP A 84 -2.56 -3.90 -17.93
N ARG A 85 -1.23 -3.70 -17.94
CA ARG A 85 -0.49 -3.33 -19.15
C ARG A 85 -0.63 -4.37 -20.26
N ALA A 86 -0.51 -5.65 -19.93
CA ALA A 86 -0.66 -6.74 -20.88
C ALA A 86 -2.08 -6.76 -21.47
N HIS A 87 -3.10 -6.66 -20.62
CA HIS A 87 -4.49 -6.60 -21.06
C HIS A 87 -4.78 -5.39 -21.96
N VAL A 88 -4.24 -4.21 -21.61
CA VAL A 88 -4.36 -3.02 -22.47
C VAL A 88 -3.68 -3.26 -23.82
N ALA A 89 -2.48 -3.86 -23.85
CA ALA A 89 -1.77 -4.16 -25.09
C ALA A 89 -2.54 -5.18 -25.97
N GLU A 90 -3.20 -6.17 -25.38
CA GLU A 90 -4.07 -7.09 -26.12
C GLU A 90 -5.29 -6.37 -26.70
N LEU A 91 -5.94 -5.50 -25.91
CA LEU A 91 -7.06 -4.70 -26.39
C LEU A 91 -6.66 -3.78 -27.54
N THR A 92 -5.52 -3.09 -27.45
CA THR A 92 -5.06 -2.23 -28.54
C THR A 92 -4.70 -3.06 -29.78
N SER A 93 -4.02 -4.20 -29.61
CA SER A 93 -3.68 -5.10 -30.72
C SER A 93 -4.92 -5.64 -31.44
N THR A 94 -5.95 -6.04 -30.70
CA THR A 94 -7.21 -6.53 -31.30
C THR A 94 -7.96 -5.42 -32.04
N GLN A 95 -7.99 -4.21 -31.49
CA GLN A 95 -8.55 -3.04 -32.16
C GLN A 95 -7.78 -2.69 -33.45
N GLU A 96 -6.45 -2.67 -33.40
CA GLU A 96 -5.59 -2.41 -34.55
C GLU A 96 -5.83 -3.42 -35.68
N LYS A 97 -5.87 -4.73 -35.36
CA LYS A 97 -6.19 -5.78 -36.34
C LYS A 97 -7.55 -5.55 -36.98
N THR A 98 -8.57 -5.23 -36.18
CA THR A 98 -9.92 -4.95 -36.68
C THR A 98 -9.95 -3.78 -37.65
N LEU A 99 -9.22 -2.71 -37.33
CA LEU A 99 -9.10 -1.52 -38.19
C LEU A 99 -8.33 -1.83 -39.48
N GLN A 100 -7.24 -2.59 -39.40
CA GLN A 100 -6.47 -3.03 -40.57
C GLN A 100 -7.30 -3.91 -41.50
N ASP A 101 -8.08 -4.85 -40.96
CA ASP A 101 -8.99 -5.70 -41.73
C ASP A 101 -10.09 -4.88 -42.41
N ARG A 102 -10.65 -3.90 -41.70
CA ARG A 102 -11.65 -2.98 -42.27
C ARG A 102 -11.05 -2.15 -43.41
N LEU A 103 -9.86 -1.60 -43.20
CA LEU A 103 -9.14 -0.83 -44.20
C LEU A 103 -8.80 -1.67 -45.44
N THR A 104 -8.36 -2.92 -45.24
CA THR A 104 -8.09 -3.87 -46.33
C THR A 104 -9.36 -4.18 -47.12
N ARG A 105 -10.49 -4.43 -46.44
CA ARG A 105 -11.78 -4.64 -47.09
C ARG A 105 -12.22 -3.43 -47.91
N LEU A 106 -12.06 -2.22 -47.38
CA LEU A 106 -12.38 -0.99 -48.10
C LEU A 106 -11.51 -0.80 -49.33
N ARG A 107 -10.19 -1.08 -49.24
CA ARG A 107 -9.29 -1.03 -50.41
C ARG A 107 -9.74 -1.99 -51.51
N ARG A 108 -10.01 -3.26 -51.16
CA ARG A 108 -10.52 -4.27 -52.10
C ARG A 108 -11.84 -3.84 -52.74
N PHE A 109 -12.74 -3.25 -51.95
CA PHE A 109 -14.02 -2.75 -52.46
C PHE A 109 -13.83 -1.58 -53.45
N ARG A 110 -12.92 -0.64 -53.15
CA ARG A 110 -12.60 0.47 -54.07
C ARG A 110 -11.93 -0.02 -55.35
N GLU A 111 -11.06 -1.01 -55.26
CA GLU A 111 -10.47 -1.67 -56.43
C GLU A 111 -11.53 -2.36 -57.29
N PHE A 112 -12.46 -3.07 -56.65
CA PHE A 112 -13.60 -3.67 -57.34
C PHE A 112 -14.45 -2.60 -58.04
N GLN A 113 -14.81 -1.51 -57.36
CA GLN A 113 -15.56 -0.40 -57.97
C GLN A 113 -14.84 0.19 -59.19
N ARG A 114 -13.51 0.38 -59.12
CA ARG A 114 -12.72 0.85 -60.26
C ARG A 114 -12.79 -0.13 -61.44
N LYS A 115 -12.61 -1.43 -61.19
CA LYS A 115 -12.70 -2.46 -62.24
C LYS A 115 -14.08 -2.50 -62.88
N VAL A 116 -15.16 -2.48 -62.10
CA VAL A 116 -16.53 -2.47 -62.63
C VAL A 116 -16.77 -1.23 -63.50
N LEU A 117 -16.32 -0.05 -63.07
CA LEU A 117 -16.44 1.17 -63.87
C LEU A 117 -15.62 1.12 -65.16
N GLU A 118 -14.41 0.54 -65.13
CA GLU A 118 -13.58 0.33 -66.31
C GLU A 118 -14.24 -0.67 -67.29
N GLU A 119 -14.79 -1.77 -66.78
CA GLU A 119 -15.50 -2.78 -67.58
C GLU A 119 -16.77 -2.22 -68.21
N GLU A 120 -17.62 -1.52 -67.45
CA GLU A 120 -18.82 -0.85 -67.97
C GLU A 120 -18.47 0.23 -69.01
N GLY A 121 -17.40 0.99 -68.79
CA GLY A 121 -16.89 1.98 -69.73
C GLY A 121 -16.36 1.36 -71.03
N MET A 122 -15.64 0.23 -70.94
CA MET A 122 -15.16 -0.50 -72.13
C MET A 122 -16.31 -1.14 -72.92
N ILE A 123 -17.30 -1.72 -72.23
CA ILE A 123 -18.48 -2.29 -72.89
C ILE A 123 -19.28 -1.18 -73.59
N ALA A 124 -19.49 -0.04 -72.94
CA ALA A 124 -20.14 1.11 -73.55
C ALA A 124 -19.37 1.62 -74.78
N GLY A 125 -18.05 1.76 -74.70
CA GLY A 125 -17.20 2.15 -75.83
C GLY A 125 -17.28 1.18 -77.01
N LEU A 126 -17.18 -0.13 -76.76
CA LEU A 126 -17.29 -1.16 -77.80
C LEU A 126 -18.67 -1.16 -78.49
N THR A 127 -19.76 -0.91 -77.74
CA THR A 127 -21.09 -0.80 -78.36
C THR A 127 -21.24 0.44 -79.24
N VAL A 128 -20.63 1.57 -78.86
CA VAL A 128 -20.63 2.80 -79.67
C VAL A 128 -19.79 2.62 -80.93
N ASP A 129 -18.62 2.00 -80.82
CA ASP A 129 -17.75 1.72 -81.97
C ASP A 129 -18.41 0.73 -82.95
N GLN A 130 -19.10 -0.31 -82.47
CA GLN A 130 -19.85 -1.23 -83.33
C GLN A 130 -21.02 -0.56 -84.06
N LEU A 131 -21.66 0.44 -83.44
CA LEU A 131 -22.72 1.23 -84.08
C LEU A 131 -22.17 2.19 -85.14
N LEU A 132 -21.01 2.82 -84.88
CA LEU A 132 -20.33 3.70 -85.83
C LEU A 132 -19.74 2.95 -87.03
N THR A 133 -19.28 1.70 -86.85
CA THR A 133 -18.69 0.89 -87.94
C THR A 133 -19.74 0.21 -88.83
N ARG A 134 -21.02 0.24 -88.44
CA ARG A 134 -22.15 -0.34 -89.21
C ARG A 134 -22.90 0.66 -90.10
N MET A 135 -22.54 1.94 -90.06
CA MET A 135 -22.96 2.94 -91.07
C MET A 135 -21.91 3.03 -92.17
#